data_AF-A0A074WKB1-F1
#
_entry.id   AF-A0A074WKB1-F1
#
_cell.length_a   1.000
_cell.length_b   1.000
_cell.length_c   1.000
_cell.angle_alpha   90.00
_cell.angle_beta   90.00
_cell.angle_gamma   90.00
#
_symmetry.space_group_name_H-M   'P 1'
#
loop_
_entity.id
_entity.type
_entity.pdbx_description
1 polymer ?
#
loop_
_entity_poly.entity_id
_entity_poly.type
_entity_poly.pdbx_seq_one_letter_code
_entity_poly.pdbx_strand_id
1 'polypeptide(L)'
;MPFSFRAVYEYQKDTNNACKPNTNHLLFRLADVFLRTWDLGFTAFGGPPVHFQILHQRFVESRAGHAAWVDEQTYQELFAVSQALPGPASTKLLYSLVMYHAGLVCAIFAFCLWSLPGAVGMFLLSVGVAKIGETLPGPVYGLLSGLNASTVGIIALAAIQLATKAITDPLSRILVIFGACAGLCYSALWYFPVLVVIGGVVAVIWDLYLSRAIGRSLAKRQQKRINRQRVAEESQPTATTSIPLQDMSASRASSSQRRTATPQPPKLAITNAEAAERLTEEAPESQDHKYSFTLWQSIAIVILFFASFAAILASRGAITAPPLILDLFANMYLAGTIIFGGGPVVIPLLREYTVEPGWVSSRDFLIGLAIIQAFPGPNFNFAVYLGALAVSSSHHTPGFAGAVLSFVGIFLPGLTLTTAISGIWQRVRTKAIVASALRGINAAAVGLVFAAVYRLWEIGYLTLTSGRGKSLAGDPWWVVVAAVTYSGAAWFKVPPALAVVGGAVLGLCWYGVAGQRILGL
;
A
#
# COMPACT_ATOMS: atom_id res chain seq x y z
N MET A 1 -0.15 30.72 -25.98
CA MET A 1 -1.37 30.37 -26.75
C MET A 1 -2.59 30.88 -26.00
N PRO A 2 -3.61 31.43 -26.66
CA PRO A 2 -4.89 31.71 -26.01
C PRO A 2 -5.47 30.39 -25.48
N PHE A 3 -5.96 30.41 -24.24
CA PHE A 3 -6.52 29.23 -23.59
C PHE A 3 -7.77 28.75 -24.34
N SER A 4 -7.74 27.52 -24.83
CA SER A 4 -8.89 26.84 -25.44
C SER A 4 -8.89 25.38 -25.01
N PHE A 5 -10.06 24.86 -24.61
CA PHE A 5 -10.22 23.44 -24.23
C PHE A 5 -9.78 22.49 -25.36
N ARG A 6 -9.96 22.90 -26.62
CA ARG A 6 -9.51 22.13 -27.77
C ARG A 6 -7.98 22.00 -27.82
N ALA A 7 -7.25 23.08 -27.50
CA ALA A 7 -5.80 23.07 -27.47
C ALA A 7 -5.26 22.17 -26.34
N VAL A 8 -5.94 22.14 -25.18
CA VAL A 8 -5.60 21.22 -24.09
C VAL A 8 -5.86 19.77 -24.50
N TYR A 9 -6.98 19.49 -25.14
CA TYR A 9 -7.33 18.15 -25.61
C TYR A 9 -6.35 17.63 -26.68
N GLU A 10 -5.95 18.49 -27.62
CA GLU A 10 -4.92 18.16 -28.62
C GLU A 10 -3.54 17.94 -27.96
N TYR A 11 -3.16 18.78 -27.00
CA TYR A 11 -1.94 18.60 -26.20
C TYR A 11 -1.89 17.25 -25.48
N GLN A 12 -3.02 16.76 -24.98
CA GLN A 12 -3.08 15.47 -24.30
C GLN A 12 -2.87 14.27 -25.21
N LYS A 13 -3.18 14.39 -26.51
CA LYS A 13 -3.00 13.31 -27.49
C LYS A 13 -1.63 13.33 -28.15
N ASP A 14 -0.93 14.45 -28.08
CA ASP A 14 0.38 14.61 -28.70
C ASP A 14 1.45 13.79 -27.96
N THR A 15 1.89 12.70 -28.60
CA THR A 15 2.93 11.80 -28.10
C THR A 15 4.28 12.49 -27.96
N ASN A 16 4.52 13.62 -28.62
CA ASN A 16 5.75 14.39 -28.42
C ASN A 16 5.85 15.02 -27.02
N ASN A 17 4.73 15.12 -26.32
CA ASN A 17 4.66 15.61 -24.94
C ASN A 17 4.69 14.47 -23.92
N ALA A 18 4.80 13.21 -24.36
CA ALA A 18 4.91 12.07 -23.46
C ALA A 18 6.14 12.20 -22.55
N CYS A 19 5.94 11.93 -21.27
CA CYS A 19 6.96 11.99 -20.21
C CYS A 19 7.63 13.36 -20.04
N LYS A 20 7.07 14.43 -20.60
CA LYS A 20 7.57 15.81 -20.41
C LYS A 20 6.73 16.55 -19.37
N PRO A 21 7.36 17.34 -18.48
CA PRO A 21 6.61 18.17 -17.55
C PRO A 21 5.86 19.28 -18.29
N ASN A 22 4.63 19.53 -17.88
CA ASN A 22 3.82 20.61 -18.42
C ASN A 22 4.26 21.94 -17.78
N THR A 23 4.94 22.78 -18.57
CA THR A 23 5.47 24.10 -18.15
C THR A 23 4.59 25.27 -18.62
N ASN A 24 3.40 24.99 -19.18
CA ASN A 24 2.48 26.02 -19.63
C ASN A 24 1.93 26.88 -18.47
N HIS A 25 1.23 27.96 -18.82
CA HIS A 25 0.53 28.80 -17.85
C HIS A 25 -0.37 27.98 -16.91
N LEU A 26 -0.52 28.45 -15.67
CA LEU A 26 -1.21 27.72 -14.61
C LEU A 26 -2.61 27.24 -15.01
N LEU A 27 -3.41 28.09 -15.68
CA LEU A 27 -4.75 27.72 -16.15
C LEU A 27 -4.74 26.55 -17.15
N PHE A 28 -3.75 26.51 -18.04
CA PHE A 28 -3.60 25.42 -18.99
C PHE A 28 -3.24 24.11 -18.27
N ARG A 29 -2.33 24.17 -17.29
CA ARG A 29 -1.96 23.02 -16.45
C ARG A 29 -3.14 22.49 -15.63
N LEU A 30 -3.93 23.39 -15.05
CA LEU A 30 -5.13 23.01 -14.30
C LEU A 30 -6.17 22.35 -15.19
N ALA A 31 -6.39 22.86 -16.40
CA ALA A 31 -7.32 22.24 -17.35
C ALA A 31 -6.84 20.87 -17.84
N ASP A 32 -5.54 20.71 -18.10
CA ASP A 32 -4.94 19.42 -18.47
C ASP A 32 -5.14 18.37 -17.36
N VAL A 33 -4.82 18.75 -16.12
CA VAL A 33 -5.04 17.89 -14.95
C VAL A 33 -6.52 17.59 -14.75
N PHE A 34 -7.40 18.61 -14.82
CA PHE A 34 -8.84 18.44 -14.68
C PHE A 34 -9.36 17.36 -15.65
N LEU A 35 -9.08 17.50 -16.94
CA LEU A 35 -9.56 16.59 -17.98
C LEU A 35 -9.08 15.14 -17.78
N ARG A 36 -7.92 14.92 -17.15
CA ARG A 36 -7.38 13.58 -16.88
C ARG A 36 -7.79 12.99 -15.53
N THR A 37 -8.16 13.81 -14.55
CA THR A 37 -8.39 13.35 -13.15
C THR A 37 -9.81 13.51 -12.63
N TRP A 38 -10.68 14.29 -13.29
CA TRP A 38 -12.02 14.62 -12.75
C TRP A 38 -12.91 13.41 -12.50
N ASP A 39 -12.82 12.38 -13.34
CA ASP A 39 -13.62 11.16 -13.28
C ASP A 39 -13.12 10.17 -12.23
N LEU A 40 -11.84 10.28 -11.81
CA LEU A 40 -11.25 9.34 -10.87
C LEU A 40 -11.95 9.33 -9.51
N GLY A 41 -12.42 10.49 -9.04
CA GLY A 41 -13.17 10.60 -7.79
C GLY A 41 -14.53 9.88 -7.81
N PHE A 42 -15.05 9.55 -9.00
CA PHE A 42 -16.32 8.86 -9.20
C PHE A 42 -16.17 7.42 -9.70
N THR A 43 -15.01 7.08 -10.28
CA THR A 43 -14.80 5.80 -10.99
C THR A 43 -13.75 4.91 -10.34
N ALA A 44 -12.90 5.43 -9.46
CA ALA A 44 -11.86 4.64 -8.81
C ALA A 44 -12.41 3.82 -7.62
N PHE A 45 -13.07 2.71 -7.93
CA PHE A 45 -13.52 1.73 -6.94
C PHE A 45 -12.45 0.68 -6.65
N GLY A 46 -12.55 0.03 -5.50
CA GLY A 46 -11.77 -1.18 -5.20
C GLY A 46 -10.50 -0.97 -4.36
N GLY A 47 -10.30 0.23 -3.84
CA GLY A 47 -9.25 0.50 -2.85
C GLY A 47 -7.83 0.54 -3.44
N PRO A 48 -6.79 0.61 -2.57
CA PRO A 48 -5.44 0.96 -3.00
C PRO A 48 -4.84 0.10 -4.12
N PRO A 49 -4.92 -1.24 -4.10
CA PRO A 49 -4.34 -2.07 -5.17
C PRO A 49 -4.92 -1.75 -6.55
N VAL A 50 -6.24 -1.53 -6.62
CA VAL A 50 -6.93 -1.17 -7.86
C VAL A 50 -6.58 0.25 -8.26
N HIS A 51 -6.50 1.19 -7.31
CA HIS A 51 -6.10 2.56 -7.62
C HIS A 51 -4.71 2.63 -8.24
N PHE A 52 -3.73 1.86 -7.72
CA PHE A 52 -2.40 1.81 -8.33
C PHE A 52 -2.46 1.33 -9.78
N GLN A 53 -3.26 0.30 -10.07
CA GLN A 53 -3.43 -0.17 -11.43
C GLN A 53 -4.12 0.87 -12.32
N ILE A 54 -5.18 1.54 -11.85
CA ILE A 54 -5.87 2.61 -12.58
C ILE A 54 -4.90 3.75 -12.91
N LEU A 55 -4.10 4.19 -11.93
CA LEU A 55 -3.12 5.26 -12.09
C LEU A 55 -2.01 4.85 -13.07
N HIS A 56 -1.51 3.62 -12.98
CA HIS A 56 -0.51 3.07 -13.92
C HIS A 56 -1.04 3.03 -15.36
N GLN A 57 -2.22 2.46 -15.57
CA GLN A 57 -2.85 2.39 -16.90
C GLN A 57 -3.10 3.77 -17.52
N ARG A 58 -3.43 4.75 -16.68
CA ARG A 58 -3.78 6.11 -17.12
C ARG A 58 -2.57 7.00 -17.38
N PHE A 59 -1.54 6.92 -16.53
CA PHE A 59 -0.41 7.84 -16.57
C PHE A 59 0.87 7.25 -17.15
N VAL A 60 0.93 5.92 -17.33
CA VAL A 60 2.07 5.19 -17.92
C VAL A 60 1.66 4.50 -19.22
N GLU A 61 0.73 3.53 -19.19
CA GLU A 61 0.38 2.71 -20.36
C GLU A 61 -0.34 3.47 -21.49
N SER A 62 -0.74 4.73 -21.27
CA SER A 62 -1.42 5.58 -22.28
C SER A 62 -2.71 4.96 -22.86
N ARG A 63 -3.34 4.04 -22.12
CA ARG A 63 -4.41 3.15 -22.61
C ARG A 63 -5.69 3.86 -23.03
N ALA A 64 -5.85 5.12 -22.64
CA ALA A 64 -6.99 5.97 -22.96
C ALA A 64 -6.75 6.91 -24.18
N GLY A 65 -5.68 6.70 -24.95
CA GLY A 65 -5.35 7.54 -26.12
C GLY A 65 -4.76 8.91 -25.77
N HIS A 66 -4.23 9.04 -24.55
CA HIS A 66 -3.53 10.23 -24.07
C HIS A 66 -2.06 9.91 -23.85
N ALA A 67 -1.17 10.87 -24.10
CA ALA A 67 0.26 10.74 -23.88
C ALA A 67 0.59 10.44 -22.41
N ALA A 68 1.55 9.54 -22.19
CA ALA A 68 2.06 9.18 -20.87
C ALA A 68 2.58 10.42 -20.13
N TRP A 69 2.31 10.52 -18.83
CA TRP A 69 2.87 11.58 -18.00
C TRP A 69 4.25 11.21 -17.48
N VAL A 70 4.48 9.93 -17.20
CA VAL A 70 5.72 9.40 -16.64
C VAL A 70 6.04 8.04 -17.25
N ASP A 71 7.32 7.69 -17.26
CA ASP A 71 7.81 6.37 -17.66
C ASP A 71 7.68 5.36 -16.51
N GLU A 72 7.92 4.08 -16.82
CA GLU A 72 7.80 3.00 -15.84
C GLU A 72 8.76 3.19 -14.66
N GLN A 73 9.99 3.63 -14.92
CA GLN A 73 10.97 3.85 -13.86
C GLN A 73 10.49 4.94 -12.88
N THR A 74 10.08 6.11 -13.40
CA THR A 74 9.60 7.21 -12.54
C THR A 74 8.33 6.80 -11.80
N TYR A 75 7.43 6.06 -12.43
CA TYR A 75 6.24 5.53 -11.76
C TYR A 75 6.59 4.65 -10.56
N GLN A 76 7.53 3.70 -10.72
CA GLN A 76 7.97 2.83 -9.64
C GLN A 76 8.65 3.61 -8.52
N GLU A 77 9.41 4.66 -8.84
CA GLU A 77 10.00 5.55 -7.84
C GLU A 77 8.95 6.31 -7.03
N LEU A 78 7.98 6.94 -7.69
CA LEU A 78 6.88 7.64 -7.03
C LEU A 78 5.98 6.69 -6.23
N PHE A 79 5.79 5.48 -6.72
CA PHE A 79 5.11 4.41 -6.00
C PHE A 79 5.86 4.04 -4.72
N ALA A 80 7.18 3.82 -4.79
CA ALA A 80 8.01 3.51 -3.64
C ALA A 80 7.98 4.64 -2.60
N VAL A 81 8.08 5.89 -3.01
CA VAL A 81 7.93 7.08 -2.13
C VAL A 81 6.58 7.07 -1.42
N SER A 82 5.51 6.79 -2.16
CA SER A 82 4.15 6.81 -1.64
C SER A 82 3.90 5.70 -0.61
N GLN A 83 4.59 4.56 -0.71
CA GLN A 83 4.55 3.48 0.29
C GLN A 83 5.45 3.77 1.49
N ALA A 84 6.60 4.42 1.25
CA ALA A 84 7.61 4.73 2.24
C ALA A 84 7.16 5.77 3.29
N LEU A 85 6.39 6.75 2.85
CA LEU A 85 5.90 7.81 3.72
C LEU A 85 4.58 7.42 4.40
N PRO A 86 4.22 8.05 5.53
CA PRO A 86 2.91 7.86 6.12
C PRO A 86 1.81 8.56 5.31
N GLY A 87 0.55 8.16 5.53
CA GLY A 87 -0.66 8.64 4.86
C GLY A 87 -1.18 7.70 3.76
N PRO A 88 -2.34 8.02 3.15
CA PRO A 88 -2.97 7.17 2.14
C PRO A 88 -2.13 7.01 0.87
N ALA A 89 -1.64 5.80 0.62
CA ALA A 89 -0.67 5.53 -0.43
C ALA A 89 -1.16 5.84 -1.86
N SER A 90 -2.40 5.47 -2.21
CA SER A 90 -2.97 5.77 -3.55
C SER A 90 -3.18 7.27 -3.79
N THR A 91 -3.63 7.99 -2.76
CA THR A 91 -3.76 9.45 -2.81
C THR A 91 -2.39 10.13 -2.99
N LYS A 92 -1.38 9.69 -2.24
CA LYS A 92 -0.01 10.23 -2.38
C LYS A 92 0.59 9.94 -3.74
N LEU A 93 0.30 8.78 -4.33
CA LEU A 93 0.79 8.45 -5.66
C LEU A 93 0.19 9.38 -6.71
N LEU A 94 -1.14 9.56 -6.72
CA LEU A 94 -1.79 10.52 -7.62
C LEU A 94 -1.22 11.93 -7.41
N TYR A 95 -1.13 12.36 -6.16
CA TYR A 95 -0.57 13.67 -5.81
C TYR A 95 0.85 13.83 -6.34
N SER A 96 1.71 12.82 -6.17
CA SER A 96 3.09 12.84 -6.62
C SER A 96 3.22 12.83 -8.14
N LEU A 97 2.39 12.07 -8.85
CA LEU A 97 2.34 12.04 -10.32
C LEU A 97 1.99 13.43 -10.87
N VAL A 98 0.93 14.05 -10.33
CA VAL A 98 0.51 15.39 -10.77
C VAL A 98 1.53 16.44 -10.35
N MET A 99 2.12 16.34 -9.16
CA MET A 99 3.15 17.26 -8.71
C MET A 99 4.39 17.18 -9.60
N TYR A 100 4.79 15.98 -10.00
CA TYR A 100 5.90 15.74 -10.92
C TYR A 100 5.61 16.31 -12.32
N HIS A 101 4.41 16.09 -12.86
CA HIS A 101 4.04 16.50 -14.21
C HIS A 101 3.67 17.99 -14.32
N ALA A 102 2.88 18.52 -13.39
CA ALA A 102 2.22 19.84 -13.51
C ALA A 102 2.46 20.77 -12.31
N GLY A 103 3.21 20.36 -11.27
CA GLY A 103 3.58 21.17 -10.11
C GLY A 103 2.59 21.15 -8.93
N LEU A 104 2.97 21.80 -7.82
CA LEU A 104 2.27 21.72 -6.53
C LEU A 104 0.80 22.13 -6.55
N VAL A 105 0.49 23.29 -7.16
CA VAL A 105 -0.88 23.83 -7.16
C VAL A 105 -1.83 22.88 -7.88
N CYS A 106 -1.38 22.31 -9.00
CA CYS A 106 -2.12 21.31 -9.75
C CYS A 106 -2.29 20.00 -8.95
N ALA A 107 -1.30 19.62 -8.15
CA ALA A 107 -1.38 18.43 -7.29
C ALA A 107 -2.42 18.60 -6.17
N ILE A 108 -2.48 19.77 -5.53
CA ILE A 108 -3.52 20.09 -4.55
C ILE A 108 -4.90 20.06 -5.21
N PHE A 109 -5.02 20.64 -6.40
CA PHE A 109 -6.26 20.62 -7.18
C PHE A 109 -6.70 19.19 -7.55
N ALA A 110 -5.78 18.35 -8.04
CA ALA A 110 -6.07 16.95 -8.34
C ALA A 110 -6.47 16.16 -7.09
N PHE A 111 -5.84 16.42 -5.94
CA PHE A 111 -6.25 15.83 -4.67
C PHE A 111 -7.70 16.20 -4.30
N CYS A 112 -8.09 17.47 -4.49
CA CYS A 112 -9.46 17.91 -4.26
C CYS A 112 -10.45 17.19 -5.21
N LEU A 113 -10.15 17.10 -6.51
CA LEU A 113 -10.99 16.38 -7.47
C LEU A 113 -11.13 14.89 -7.13
N TRP A 114 -10.03 14.26 -6.70
CA TRP A 114 -9.97 12.85 -6.33
C TRP A 114 -10.75 12.54 -5.05
N SER A 115 -10.65 13.41 -4.05
CA SER A 115 -11.10 13.11 -2.69
C SER A 115 -12.47 13.71 -2.34
N LEU A 116 -12.81 14.90 -2.86
CA LEU A 116 -14.02 15.61 -2.47
C LEU A 116 -15.33 14.89 -2.80
N PRO A 117 -15.51 14.23 -3.97
CA PRO A 117 -16.76 13.52 -4.26
C PRO A 117 -17.09 12.45 -3.20
N GLY A 118 -16.10 11.63 -2.85
CA GLY A 118 -16.22 10.64 -1.78
C GLY A 118 -16.41 11.28 -0.41
N ALA A 119 -15.70 12.37 -0.11
CA ALA A 119 -15.84 13.09 1.16
C ALA A 119 -17.25 13.69 1.33
N VAL A 120 -17.81 14.31 0.30
CA VAL A 120 -19.18 14.85 0.29
C VAL A 120 -20.18 13.72 0.49
N GLY A 121 -20.06 12.62 -0.24
CA GLY A 121 -20.99 11.50 -0.06
C GLY A 121 -20.89 10.84 1.32
N MET A 122 -19.69 10.74 1.90
CA MET A 122 -19.51 10.27 3.29
C MET A 122 -20.04 11.27 4.32
N PHE A 123 -19.93 12.58 4.07
CA PHE A 123 -20.57 13.60 4.91
C PHE A 123 -22.10 13.48 4.84
N LEU A 124 -22.69 13.38 3.65
CA LEU A 124 -24.13 13.18 3.49
C LEU A 124 -24.61 11.89 4.17
N LEU A 125 -23.81 10.82 4.09
CA LEU A 125 -24.08 9.59 4.82
C LEU A 125 -24.12 9.82 6.33
N SER A 126 -23.20 10.60 6.90
CA SER A 126 -23.20 10.91 8.34
C SER A 126 -24.47 11.63 8.77
N VAL A 127 -24.93 12.60 7.97
CA VAL A 127 -26.21 13.31 8.19
C VAL A 127 -27.41 12.37 8.12
N GLY A 128 -27.37 11.37 7.22
CA GLY A 128 -28.38 10.33 7.13
C GLY A 128 -28.39 9.42 8.36
N VAL A 129 -27.22 8.88 8.73
CA VAL A 129 -27.07 7.94 9.87
C VAL A 129 -27.42 8.61 11.19
N ALA A 130 -27.08 9.88 11.40
CA ALA A 130 -27.43 10.64 12.59
C ALA A 130 -28.96 10.78 12.80
N LYS A 131 -29.77 10.58 11.75
CA LYS A 131 -31.24 10.61 11.82
C LYS A 131 -31.87 9.22 12.01
N ILE A 132 -31.09 8.15 11.93
CA ILE A 132 -31.58 6.78 12.10
C ILE A 132 -31.60 6.45 13.60
N GLY A 133 -32.77 6.07 14.13
CA GLY A 133 -32.95 5.69 15.53
C GLY A 133 -32.05 4.53 15.96
N GLU A 134 -31.80 4.39 17.27
CA GLU A 134 -30.91 3.39 17.90
C GLU A 134 -31.15 1.95 17.40
N THR A 135 -32.42 1.59 17.14
CA THR A 135 -32.84 0.28 16.64
C THR A 135 -32.94 0.27 15.11
N LEU A 136 -32.11 -0.56 14.47
CA LEU A 136 -32.21 -0.78 13.03
C LEU A 136 -33.33 -1.82 12.75
N PRO A 137 -34.00 -1.77 11.59
CA PRO A 137 -34.87 -2.86 11.16
C PRO A 137 -34.09 -4.18 11.05
N GLY A 138 -34.71 -5.31 11.43
CA GLY A 138 -34.09 -6.64 11.37
C GLY A 138 -33.28 -6.96 10.10
N PRO A 139 -33.80 -6.69 8.88
CA PRO A 139 -33.08 -6.94 7.63
C PRO A 139 -31.75 -6.16 7.52
N VAL A 140 -31.69 -4.96 8.11
CA VAL A 140 -30.51 -4.09 8.04
C VAL A 140 -29.35 -4.69 8.85
N TYR A 141 -29.63 -5.39 9.95
CA TYR A 141 -28.59 -6.12 10.68
C TYR A 141 -27.96 -7.24 9.85
N GLY A 142 -28.77 -8.00 9.12
CA GLY A 142 -28.27 -9.04 8.20
C GLY A 142 -27.42 -8.42 7.08
N LEU A 143 -27.93 -7.38 6.43
CA LEU A 143 -27.23 -6.62 5.38
C LEU A 143 -25.86 -6.12 5.85
N LEU A 144 -25.82 -5.39 6.98
CA LEU A 144 -24.60 -4.80 7.52
C LEU A 144 -23.59 -5.85 7.99
N SER A 145 -24.08 -6.94 8.58
CA SER A 145 -23.23 -8.07 8.97
C SER A 145 -22.58 -8.73 7.76
N GLY A 146 -23.34 -8.90 6.67
CA GLY A 146 -22.82 -9.37 5.40
C GLY A 146 -21.76 -8.44 4.80
N LEU A 147 -22.01 -7.13 4.82
CA LEU A 147 -21.05 -6.11 4.36
C LEU A 147 -19.76 -6.12 5.18
N ASN A 148 -19.84 -6.19 6.51
CA ASN A 148 -18.68 -6.23 7.39
C ASN A 148 -17.86 -7.52 7.19
N ALA A 149 -18.52 -8.68 7.14
CA ALA A 149 -17.88 -9.96 6.89
C ALA A 149 -17.13 -9.98 5.54
N SER A 150 -17.76 -9.47 4.48
CA SER A 150 -17.12 -9.31 3.18
C SER A 150 -15.94 -8.34 3.22
N THR A 151 -16.07 -7.25 3.96
CA THR A 151 -14.98 -6.28 4.16
C THR A 151 -13.75 -6.95 4.77
N VAL A 152 -13.94 -7.84 5.76
CA VAL A 152 -12.83 -8.62 6.35
C VAL A 152 -12.16 -9.50 5.30
N GLY A 153 -12.93 -10.16 4.43
CA GLY A 153 -12.40 -10.96 3.32
C GLY A 153 -11.55 -10.14 2.33
N ILE A 154 -12.03 -8.96 1.91
CA ILE A 154 -11.29 -8.05 1.02
C ILE A 154 -10.01 -7.52 1.69
N ILE A 155 -10.09 -7.16 2.97
CA ILE A 155 -8.94 -6.67 3.73
C ILE A 155 -7.89 -7.76 3.91
N ALA A 156 -8.30 -9.01 4.15
CA ALA A 156 -7.40 -10.16 4.19
C ALA A 156 -6.70 -10.39 2.84
N LEU A 157 -7.43 -10.24 1.72
CA LEU A 157 -6.83 -10.31 0.38
C LEU A 157 -5.79 -9.20 0.16
N ALA A 158 -6.13 -7.96 0.53
CA ALA A 158 -5.21 -6.83 0.43
C ALA A 158 -3.94 -7.06 1.27
N ALA A 159 -4.06 -7.63 2.48
CA ALA A 159 -2.92 -7.98 3.32
C ALA A 159 -1.97 -8.96 2.63
N ILE A 160 -2.51 -10.01 2.00
CA ILE A 160 -1.72 -11.01 1.27
C ILE A 160 -1.07 -10.40 0.02
N GLN A 161 -1.79 -9.56 -0.72
CA GLN A 161 -1.24 -8.86 -1.90
C GLN A 161 -0.12 -7.88 -1.53
N LEU A 162 -0.24 -7.18 -0.40
CA LEU A 162 0.82 -6.32 0.11
C LEU A 162 2.00 -7.13 0.62
N ALA A 163 1.77 -8.24 1.33
CA ALA A 163 2.81 -9.13 1.83
C ALA A 163 3.63 -9.75 0.71
N THR A 164 2.98 -10.25 -0.34
CA THR A 164 3.67 -10.82 -1.50
C THR A 164 4.55 -9.81 -2.23
N LYS A 165 4.15 -8.53 -2.26
CA LYS A 165 4.96 -7.44 -2.85
C LYS A 165 6.06 -6.94 -1.92
N ALA A 166 5.82 -6.91 -0.61
CA ALA A 166 6.80 -6.43 0.37
C ALA A 166 7.86 -7.47 0.72
N ILE A 167 7.55 -8.77 0.62
CA ILE A 167 8.48 -9.86 0.91
C ILE A 167 9.39 -10.09 -0.31
N THR A 168 10.48 -9.33 -0.38
CA THR A 168 11.51 -9.47 -1.42
C THR A 168 12.62 -10.45 -1.05
N ASP A 169 12.84 -10.67 0.24
CA ASP A 169 14.00 -11.39 0.79
C ASP A 169 13.67 -12.02 2.16
N PRO A 170 14.53 -12.92 2.68
CA PRO A 170 14.28 -13.58 3.97
C PRO A 170 14.12 -12.62 5.15
N LEU A 171 14.83 -11.47 5.16
CA LEU A 171 14.69 -10.50 6.24
C LEU A 171 13.33 -9.81 6.17
N SER A 172 12.91 -9.36 4.99
CA SER A 172 11.57 -8.78 4.79
C SER A 172 10.48 -9.75 5.24
N ARG A 173 10.64 -11.05 4.99
CA ARG A 173 9.73 -12.10 5.48
C ARG A 173 9.67 -12.15 7.02
N ILE A 174 10.82 -12.13 7.68
CA ILE A 174 10.90 -12.13 9.15
C ILE A 174 10.25 -10.86 9.71
N LEU A 175 10.50 -9.70 9.11
CA LEU A 175 9.91 -8.42 9.54
C LEU A 175 8.39 -8.41 9.40
N VAL A 176 7.83 -8.95 8.32
CA VAL A 176 6.37 -9.09 8.16
C VAL A 176 5.78 -10.00 9.25
N ILE A 177 6.37 -11.17 9.47
CA ILE A 177 5.89 -12.12 10.51
C ILE A 177 5.98 -11.49 11.89
N PHE A 178 7.13 -10.89 12.21
CA PHE A 178 7.34 -10.24 13.51
C PHE A 178 6.37 -9.07 13.70
N GLY A 179 6.20 -8.21 12.68
CA GLY A 179 5.23 -7.11 12.73
C GLY A 179 3.80 -7.59 12.96
N ALA A 180 3.40 -8.68 12.31
CA ALA A 180 2.09 -9.30 12.52
C ALA A 180 1.93 -9.83 13.96
N CYS A 181 2.85 -10.67 14.43
CA CYS A 181 2.78 -11.23 15.79
C CYS A 181 2.83 -10.14 16.86
N ALA A 182 3.75 -9.19 16.71
CA ALA A 182 3.91 -8.06 17.62
C ALA A 182 2.62 -7.22 17.68
N GLY A 183 2.07 -6.86 16.52
CA GLY A 183 0.82 -6.08 16.43
C GLY A 183 -0.41 -6.79 17.00
N LEU A 184 -0.41 -8.12 17.06
CA LEU A 184 -1.46 -8.89 17.73
C LEU A 184 -1.34 -8.83 19.26
N CYS A 185 -0.12 -8.92 19.78
CA CYS A 185 0.15 -8.98 21.23
C CYS A 185 -0.06 -7.65 21.96
N TYR A 186 0.15 -6.51 21.31
CA TYR A 186 0.08 -5.21 21.96
C TYR A 186 -0.68 -4.18 21.11
N SER A 187 -1.59 -3.43 21.74
CA SER A 187 -2.52 -2.52 21.07
C SER A 187 -2.26 -1.05 21.36
N ALA A 188 -1.10 -0.65 21.92
CA ALA A 188 -0.86 0.77 22.17
C ALA A 188 -0.53 1.55 20.90
N LEU A 189 -1.05 2.76 20.79
CA LEU A 189 -0.88 3.66 19.62
C LEU A 189 0.59 3.92 19.26
N TRP A 190 1.45 4.12 20.26
CA TRP A 190 2.87 4.41 20.06
C TRP A 190 3.65 3.20 19.55
N TYR A 191 3.10 2.00 19.73
CA TYR A 191 3.78 0.75 19.43
C TYR A 191 3.96 0.53 17.93
N PHE A 192 2.95 0.86 17.12
CA PHE A 192 2.99 0.65 15.68
C PHE A 192 4.06 1.50 14.96
N PRO A 193 4.17 2.83 15.18
CA PRO A 193 5.29 3.62 14.66
C PRO A 193 6.65 3.08 15.09
N VAL A 194 6.78 2.70 16.36
CA VAL A 194 8.05 2.18 16.90
C VAL A 194 8.44 0.88 16.20
N LEU A 195 7.51 -0.05 16.02
CA LEU A 195 7.77 -1.29 15.26
C LEU A 195 8.21 -1.01 13.83
N VAL A 196 7.57 -0.06 13.15
CA VAL A 196 7.91 0.32 11.77
C VAL A 196 9.32 0.91 11.69
N VAL A 197 9.68 1.80 12.63
CA VAL A 197 11.03 2.38 12.71
C VAL A 197 12.08 1.31 13.03
N ILE A 198 11.80 0.41 13.97
CA ILE A 198 12.67 -0.73 14.28
C ILE A 198 12.89 -1.59 13.04
N GLY A 199 11.83 -1.89 12.27
CA GLY A 199 11.94 -2.62 11.01
C GLY A 199 12.90 -1.97 10.02
N GLY A 200 12.82 -0.64 9.88
CA GLY A 200 13.76 0.12 9.06
C GLY A 200 15.21 0.04 9.55
N VAL A 201 15.44 0.24 10.85
CA VAL A 201 16.78 0.18 11.45
C VAL A 201 17.38 -1.22 11.31
N VAL A 202 16.60 -2.27 11.58
CA VAL A 202 17.03 -3.67 11.45
C VAL A 202 17.45 -3.97 10.00
N ALA A 203 16.69 -3.49 9.00
CA ALA A 203 17.06 -3.66 7.61
C ALA A 203 18.37 -2.95 7.24
N VAL A 204 18.58 -1.74 7.73
CA VAL A 204 19.84 -1.00 7.54
C VAL A 204 21.03 -1.74 8.15
N ILE A 205 20.90 -2.22 9.40
CA ILE A 205 21.97 -2.95 10.09
C ILE A 205 22.27 -4.26 9.36
N TRP A 206 21.24 -4.98 8.92
CA TRP A 206 21.40 -6.23 8.20
C TRP A 206 22.13 -6.05 6.87
N ASP A 207 21.75 -5.06 6.06
CA ASP A 207 22.33 -4.88 4.72
C ASP A 207 23.74 -4.28 4.77
N LEU A 208 24.00 -3.33 5.69
CA LEU A 208 25.28 -2.62 5.74
C LEU A 208 26.36 -3.37 6.54
N TYR A 209 25.98 -4.08 7.61
CA TYR A 209 26.93 -4.73 8.51
C TYR A 209 26.85 -6.24 8.42
N LEU A 210 25.67 -6.82 8.67
CA LEU A 210 25.57 -8.25 8.96
C LEU A 210 25.71 -9.13 7.72
N SER A 211 25.10 -8.73 6.60
CA SER A 211 25.21 -9.44 5.30
C SER A 211 26.66 -9.46 4.79
N ARG A 212 27.39 -8.35 4.98
CA ARG A 212 28.81 -8.25 4.59
C ARG A 212 29.71 -9.08 5.52
N ALA A 213 29.43 -9.12 6.83
CA ALA A 213 30.17 -9.92 7.79
C ALA A 213 29.96 -11.42 7.58
N ILE A 214 28.71 -11.85 7.36
CA ILE A 214 28.34 -13.24 7.08
C ILE A 214 28.95 -13.67 5.74
N GLY A 215 28.88 -12.85 4.70
CA GLY A 215 29.51 -13.13 3.40
C GLY A 215 31.02 -13.34 3.50
N ARG A 216 31.73 -12.48 4.25
CA ARG A 216 33.18 -12.66 4.50
C ARG A 216 33.49 -13.93 5.31
N SER A 217 32.66 -14.28 6.27
CA SER A 217 32.82 -15.48 7.09
C SER A 217 32.57 -16.76 6.30
N LEU A 218 31.51 -16.79 5.48
CA LEU A 218 31.19 -17.90 4.58
C LEU A 218 32.25 -18.07 3.49
N ALA A 219 32.73 -16.99 2.88
CA ALA A 219 33.83 -17.02 1.94
C ALA A 219 35.11 -17.60 2.57
N LYS A 220 35.45 -17.20 3.81
CA LYS A 220 36.57 -17.79 4.57
C LYS A 220 36.36 -19.29 4.85
N ARG A 221 35.14 -19.72 5.19
CA ARG A 221 34.82 -21.14 5.44
C ARG A 221 34.86 -21.97 4.16
N GLN A 222 34.40 -21.43 3.03
CA GLN A 222 34.42 -22.07 1.72
C GLN A 222 35.86 -22.18 1.19
N GLN A 223 36.66 -21.11 1.32
CA GLN A 223 38.09 -21.13 1.00
C GLN A 223 38.83 -22.17 1.85
N LYS A 224 38.50 -22.28 3.15
CA LYS A 224 39.09 -23.28 4.05
C LYS A 224 38.65 -24.71 3.70
N ARG A 225 37.43 -24.90 3.20
CA ARG A 225 36.97 -26.20 2.65
C ARG A 225 37.69 -26.58 1.37
N ILE A 226 37.83 -25.64 0.42
CA ILE A 226 38.57 -25.85 -0.84
C ILE A 226 40.04 -26.15 -0.56
N ASN A 227 40.69 -25.41 0.33
CA ASN A 227 42.07 -25.70 0.73
C ASN A 227 42.19 -27.07 1.41
N ARG A 228 41.23 -27.47 2.26
CA ARG A 228 41.24 -28.83 2.84
C ARG A 228 41.05 -29.93 1.80
N GLN A 229 40.23 -29.71 0.77
CA GLN A 229 40.06 -30.65 -0.34
C GLN A 229 41.33 -30.75 -1.18
N ARG A 230 41.97 -29.63 -1.54
CA ARG A 230 43.26 -29.64 -2.24
C ARG A 230 44.35 -30.36 -1.47
N VAL A 231 44.46 -30.10 -0.15
CA VAL A 231 45.44 -30.79 0.70
C VAL A 231 45.13 -32.29 0.80
N ALA A 232 43.86 -32.70 0.79
CA ALA A 232 43.49 -34.12 0.77
C ALA A 232 43.77 -34.81 -0.58
N GLU A 233 43.66 -34.10 -1.70
CA GLU A 233 44.08 -34.58 -3.04
C GLU A 233 45.61 -34.65 -3.17
N GLU A 234 46.36 -33.66 -2.66
CA GLU A 234 47.83 -33.69 -2.63
C GLU A 234 48.40 -34.74 -1.66
N SER A 235 47.62 -35.16 -0.65
CA SER A 235 48.02 -36.19 0.31
C SER A 235 47.66 -37.61 -0.15
N GLN A 236 47.01 -37.79 -1.30
CA GLN A 236 46.94 -39.12 -1.93
C GLN A 236 48.31 -39.43 -2.52
N PRO A 237 48.98 -40.52 -2.11
CA PRO A 237 50.25 -40.88 -2.71
C PRO A 237 50.00 -41.20 -4.18
N THR A 238 50.73 -40.54 -5.08
CA THR A 238 50.88 -40.92 -6.48
C THR A 238 51.25 -42.40 -6.48
N ALA A 239 50.27 -43.28 -6.73
CA ALA A 239 50.52 -44.69 -6.86
C ALA A 239 51.38 -44.85 -8.11
N THR A 240 52.68 -45.08 -7.87
CA THR A 240 53.68 -45.50 -8.83
C THR A 240 53.07 -46.65 -9.62
N THR A 241 52.60 -46.37 -10.83
CA THR A 241 52.16 -47.41 -11.75
C THR A 241 53.43 -48.11 -12.21
N SER A 242 53.75 -49.22 -11.55
CA SER A 242 54.85 -50.10 -11.93
C SER A 242 54.60 -50.60 -13.35
N ILE A 243 55.57 -50.33 -14.22
CA ILE A 243 55.62 -50.87 -15.58
C ILE A 243 55.91 -52.38 -15.46
N PRO A 244 55.03 -53.30 -15.90
CA PRO A 244 55.39 -54.69 -16.06
C PRO A 244 56.02 -54.85 -17.45
N LEU A 245 57.27 -55.31 -17.47
CA LEU A 245 57.87 -55.91 -18.66
C LEU A 245 57.08 -57.18 -18.98
N GLN A 246 56.35 -57.20 -20.11
CA GLN A 246 55.79 -58.42 -20.65
C GLN A 246 55.97 -58.48 -22.16
N ASP A 247 56.47 -59.63 -22.58
CA ASP A 247 57.13 -59.96 -23.84
C ASP A 247 56.37 -59.61 -25.13
N MET A 248 57.16 -59.27 -26.14
CA MET A 248 56.77 -59.39 -27.54
C MET A 248 56.52 -60.86 -27.89
N SER A 249 55.28 -61.21 -28.23
CA SER A 249 55.02 -62.19 -29.29
C SER A 249 53.62 -62.03 -29.86
N ALA A 250 53.54 -62.25 -31.18
CA ALA A 250 52.42 -62.01 -32.05
C ALA A 250 51.16 -62.82 -31.71
N SER A 251 49.97 -62.28 -32.02
CA SER A 251 49.04 -62.99 -32.91
C SER A 251 47.83 -62.12 -33.32
N ARG A 252 47.52 -62.26 -34.61
CA ARG A 252 46.28 -61.93 -35.32
C ARG A 252 45.00 -62.16 -34.50
N ALA A 253 43.99 -61.32 -34.70
CA ALA A 253 42.83 -61.61 -35.55
C ALA A 253 41.59 -60.78 -35.16
N SER A 254 40.89 -60.38 -36.21
CA SER A 254 39.59 -59.71 -36.28
C SER A 254 38.40 -60.47 -35.69
N SER A 255 37.42 -59.75 -35.14
CA SER A 255 35.98 -59.87 -35.46
C SER A 255 35.20 -58.74 -34.74
N SER A 256 34.55 -57.83 -35.47
CA SER A 256 33.10 -57.83 -35.80
C SER A 256 32.33 -56.83 -34.90
N GLN A 257 32.03 -55.61 -35.40
CA GLN A 257 30.69 -55.10 -35.80
C GLN A 257 29.70 -54.83 -34.63
N ARG A 258 28.90 -53.75 -34.52
CA ARG A 258 28.53 -52.62 -35.40
C ARG A 258 27.49 -51.71 -34.66
N ARG A 259 27.62 -50.36 -34.74
CA ARG A 259 26.59 -49.26 -34.80
C ARG A 259 25.53 -49.11 -33.68
N THR A 260 24.96 -47.95 -33.31
CA THR A 260 25.00 -46.50 -33.68
C THR A 260 24.12 -45.73 -32.65
N ALA A 261 24.48 -44.49 -32.27
CA ALA A 261 23.56 -43.33 -32.25
C ALA A 261 24.32 -42.04 -31.85
N THR A 262 24.06 -40.96 -32.58
CA THR A 262 24.75 -39.66 -32.64
C THR A 262 24.41 -38.70 -31.48
N PRO A 263 25.30 -37.77 -31.12
CA PRO A 263 24.87 -36.45 -30.61
C PRO A 263 25.31 -35.29 -31.52
N GLN A 264 24.34 -34.41 -31.84
CA GLN A 264 24.51 -33.15 -32.56
C GLN A 264 25.42 -32.14 -31.82
N PRO A 265 26.04 -31.19 -32.53
CA PRO A 265 26.93 -30.19 -31.93
C PRO A 265 26.15 -29.13 -31.11
N PRO A 266 26.75 -28.57 -30.04
CA PRO A 266 26.13 -27.53 -29.25
C PRO A 266 26.02 -26.22 -30.04
N LYS A 267 24.84 -25.59 -29.95
CA LYS A 267 24.54 -24.25 -30.47
C LYS A 267 25.54 -23.23 -29.93
N LEU A 268 25.98 -22.33 -30.81
CA LEU A 268 26.81 -21.16 -30.51
C LEU A 268 26.29 -20.41 -29.27
N ALA A 269 27.12 -20.37 -28.23
CA ALA A 269 26.98 -19.44 -27.14
C ALA A 269 27.35 -18.05 -27.67
N ILE A 270 26.35 -17.21 -27.87
CA ILE A 270 26.53 -15.76 -28.04
C ILE A 270 27.23 -15.30 -26.77
N THR A 271 28.48 -14.85 -26.91
CA THR A 271 29.28 -14.31 -25.83
C THR A 271 28.55 -13.11 -25.22
N ASN A 272 28.36 -13.14 -23.90
CA ASN A 272 27.71 -12.09 -23.08
C ASN A 272 28.32 -10.67 -23.23
N ALA A 273 29.38 -10.50 -24.03
CA ALA A 273 30.00 -9.23 -24.34
C ALA A 273 29.16 -8.39 -25.33
N GLU A 274 28.61 -9.00 -26.38
CA GLU A 274 27.80 -8.28 -27.39
C GLU A 274 26.39 -7.92 -26.88
N ALA A 275 25.86 -8.72 -25.95
CA ALA A 275 24.62 -8.41 -25.23
C ALA A 275 24.81 -7.26 -24.22
N ALA A 276 26.02 -7.15 -23.63
CA ALA A 276 26.35 -6.05 -22.74
C ALA A 276 26.54 -4.73 -23.51
N GLU A 277 27.12 -4.77 -24.72
CA GLU A 277 27.29 -3.59 -25.57
C GLU A 277 25.96 -3.03 -26.10
N ARG A 278 25.01 -3.90 -26.49
CA ARG A 278 23.65 -3.46 -26.89
C ARG A 278 22.80 -2.94 -25.72
N LEU A 279 23.14 -3.26 -24.47
CA LEU A 279 22.46 -2.72 -23.28
C LEU A 279 23.04 -1.37 -22.84
N THR A 280 24.18 -0.95 -23.41
CA THR A 280 24.81 0.35 -23.13
C THR A 280 24.46 1.44 -24.12
N GLU A 281 23.89 1.13 -25.29
CA GLU A 281 23.77 2.12 -26.38
C GLU A 281 22.47 2.95 -26.42
N GLU A 282 21.42 2.65 -25.65
CA GLU A 282 20.25 3.55 -25.52
C GLU A 282 19.63 3.48 -24.13
N ALA A 283 20.40 3.84 -23.10
CA ALA A 283 19.78 4.34 -21.87
C ALA A 283 19.35 5.79 -22.15
N PRO A 284 18.04 6.13 -22.15
CA PRO A 284 17.64 7.52 -22.36
C PRO A 284 18.32 8.38 -21.29
N GLU A 285 19.05 9.42 -21.73
CA GLU A 285 19.61 10.43 -20.85
C GLU A 285 18.53 10.84 -19.86
N SER A 286 18.77 10.58 -18.57
CA SER A 286 17.85 10.97 -17.51
C SER A 286 17.83 12.50 -17.46
N GLN A 287 16.91 13.11 -18.22
CA GLN A 287 16.76 14.55 -18.29
C GLN A 287 16.64 15.08 -16.85
N ASP A 288 17.44 16.09 -16.54
CA ASP A 288 17.57 16.70 -15.22
C ASP A 288 16.25 17.40 -14.85
N HIS A 289 15.30 16.63 -14.34
CA HIS A 289 14.00 17.13 -13.92
C HIS A 289 14.20 18.03 -12.72
N LYS A 290 14.10 19.35 -12.92
CA LYS A 290 14.02 20.34 -11.84
C LYS A 290 12.74 20.09 -11.05
N TYR A 291 12.84 19.27 -10.01
CA TYR A 291 11.82 19.21 -8.97
C TYR A 291 11.52 20.62 -8.47
N SER A 292 10.25 20.92 -8.22
CA SER A 292 9.79 22.28 -7.89
C SER A 292 10.40 22.87 -6.61
N PHE A 293 11.02 22.05 -5.75
CA PHE A 293 11.51 22.44 -4.44
C PHE A 293 13.02 22.30 -4.30
N THR A 294 13.64 23.31 -3.68
CA THR A 294 15.04 23.25 -3.26
C THR A 294 15.19 22.40 -2.00
N LEU A 295 16.41 21.90 -1.75
CA LEU A 295 16.72 21.09 -0.56
C LEU A 295 16.31 21.80 0.74
N TRP A 296 16.55 23.11 0.82
CA TRP A 296 16.21 23.92 1.98
C TRP A 296 14.70 24.07 2.19
N GLN A 297 13.93 24.23 1.11
CA GLN A 297 12.47 24.25 1.19
C GLN A 297 11.94 22.91 1.71
N SER A 298 12.47 21.79 1.20
CA SER A 298 12.12 20.46 1.70
C SER A 298 12.43 20.29 3.19
N ILE A 299 13.64 20.65 3.63
CA ILE A 299 14.02 20.59 5.06
C ILE A 299 13.11 21.49 5.91
N ALA A 300 12.83 22.71 5.45
CA ALA A 300 11.93 23.63 6.15
C ALA A 300 10.51 23.05 6.30
N ILE A 301 9.97 22.41 5.26
CA ILE A 301 8.66 21.74 5.33
C ILE A 301 8.68 20.58 6.33
N VAL A 302 9.75 19.77 6.36
CA VAL A 302 9.89 18.68 7.35
C VAL A 302 9.95 19.23 8.78
N ILE A 303 10.75 20.28 9.02
CA ILE A 303 10.85 20.92 10.34
C ILE A 303 9.49 21.50 10.75
N LEU A 304 8.82 22.21 9.84
CA LEU A 304 7.50 22.78 10.09
C LEU A 304 6.46 21.71 10.39
N PHE A 305 6.52 20.57 9.70
CA PHE A 305 5.66 19.42 9.96
C PHE A 305 5.87 18.85 11.36
N PHE A 306 7.13 18.62 11.78
CA PHE A 306 7.40 18.12 13.14
C PHE A 306 7.07 19.15 14.21
N ALA A 307 7.29 20.44 13.94
CA ALA A 307 6.89 21.53 14.82
C ALA A 307 5.36 21.60 14.98
N SER A 308 4.60 21.50 13.88
CA SER A 308 3.13 21.49 13.95
C SER A 308 2.61 20.23 14.64
N PHE A 309 3.19 19.06 14.37
CA PHE A 309 2.86 17.80 15.05
C PHE A 309 3.08 17.92 16.57
N ALA A 310 4.26 18.39 16.98
CA ALA A 310 4.59 18.58 18.39
C ALA A 310 3.67 19.62 19.05
N ALA A 311 3.40 20.74 18.39
CA ALA A 311 2.51 21.77 18.91
C ALA A 311 1.07 21.25 19.09
N ILE A 312 0.52 20.53 18.11
CA ILE A 312 -0.84 19.96 18.19
C ILE A 312 -0.91 18.95 19.35
N LEU A 313 0.02 18.01 19.44
CA LEU A 313 0.01 16.99 20.49
C LEU A 313 0.29 17.57 21.89
N ALA A 314 1.20 18.54 22.00
CA ALA A 314 1.46 19.22 23.26
C ALA A 314 0.26 20.06 23.70
N SER A 315 -0.40 20.77 22.78
CA SER A 315 -1.61 21.54 23.10
C SER A 315 -2.76 20.64 23.58
N ARG A 316 -2.95 19.48 22.93
CA ARG A 316 -3.90 18.47 23.37
C ARG A 316 -3.56 17.93 24.77
N GLY A 317 -2.30 17.60 25.02
CA GLY A 317 -1.85 17.01 26.29
C GLY A 317 -1.75 18.00 27.46
N ALA A 318 -1.59 19.30 27.18
CA ALA A 318 -1.54 20.35 28.20
C ALA A 318 -2.91 20.68 28.80
N ILE A 319 -4.00 20.30 28.14
CA ILE A 319 -5.37 20.56 28.57
C ILE A 319 -5.95 19.26 29.14
N THR A 320 -6.30 19.24 30.44
CA THR A 320 -6.82 18.04 31.13
C THR A 320 -8.12 17.51 30.52
N ALA A 321 -8.95 18.40 29.95
CA ALA A 321 -10.16 18.09 29.21
C ALA A 321 -10.18 18.90 27.90
N PRO A 322 -9.49 18.43 26.84
CA PRO A 322 -9.37 19.19 25.60
C PRO A 322 -10.75 19.36 24.95
N PRO A 323 -11.02 20.50 24.28
CA PRO A 323 -12.22 20.65 23.47
C PRO A 323 -12.32 19.53 22.43
N LEU A 324 -13.52 18.99 22.23
CA LEU A 324 -13.76 17.86 21.33
C LEU A 324 -13.16 18.06 19.92
N ILE A 325 -13.25 19.28 19.38
CA ILE A 325 -12.68 19.65 18.08
C ILE A 325 -11.16 19.49 18.04
N LEU A 326 -10.47 19.92 19.11
CA LEU A 326 -9.02 19.81 19.21
C LEU A 326 -8.62 18.35 19.33
N ASP A 327 -9.33 17.58 20.16
CA ASP A 327 -9.06 16.16 20.36
C ASP A 327 -9.31 15.35 19.07
N LEU A 328 -10.42 15.63 18.38
CA LEU A 328 -10.74 15.06 17.07
C LEU A 328 -9.65 15.40 16.03
N PHE A 329 -9.31 16.68 15.88
CA PHE A 329 -8.30 17.10 14.91
C PHE A 329 -6.94 16.48 15.22
N ALA A 330 -6.53 16.48 16.49
CA ALA A 330 -5.26 15.88 16.92
C ALA A 330 -5.23 14.37 16.67
N ASN A 331 -6.32 13.65 16.94
CA ASN A 331 -6.43 12.23 16.65
C ASN A 331 -6.37 11.94 15.14
N MET A 332 -7.03 12.76 14.31
CA MET A 332 -6.98 12.61 12.84
C MET A 332 -5.60 12.97 12.28
N TYR A 333 -4.96 14.01 12.81
CA TYR A 333 -3.60 14.41 12.46
C TYR A 333 -2.56 13.35 12.85
N LEU A 334 -2.73 12.75 14.03
CA LEU A 334 -1.94 11.61 14.50
C LEU A 334 -2.15 10.40 13.61
N ALA A 335 -3.41 10.06 13.29
CA ALA A 335 -3.74 8.98 12.36
C ALA A 335 -3.02 9.20 11.02
N GLY A 336 -3.20 10.37 10.38
CA GLY A 336 -2.55 10.72 9.11
C GLY A 336 -1.02 10.63 9.14
N THR A 337 -0.41 10.83 10.31
CA THR A 337 1.05 10.74 10.53
C THR A 337 1.55 9.32 10.75
N ILE A 338 0.72 8.43 11.32
CA ILE A 338 1.14 7.07 11.72
C ILE A 338 0.79 6.02 10.67
N ILE A 339 -0.21 6.27 9.83
CA ILE A 339 -0.70 5.23 8.91
C ILE A 339 0.32 4.97 7.80
N PHE A 340 0.84 3.75 7.74
CA PHE A 340 1.62 3.23 6.61
C PHE A 340 0.82 2.14 5.89
N GLY A 341 0.82 2.18 4.56
CA GLY A 341 0.20 1.14 3.73
C GLY A 341 -1.33 1.11 3.77
N GLY A 342 -1.97 1.57 2.68
CA GLY A 342 -3.38 1.27 2.34
C GLY A 342 -4.50 1.68 3.32
N GLY A 343 -5.75 1.63 2.84
CA GLY A 343 -6.97 1.87 3.63
C GLY A 343 -7.34 0.84 4.72
N PRO A 344 -6.89 -0.43 4.67
CA PRO A 344 -7.27 -1.40 5.70
C PRO A 344 -6.69 -1.17 7.10
N VAL A 345 -5.46 -0.63 7.19
CA VAL A 345 -4.73 -0.48 8.46
C VAL A 345 -5.26 0.67 9.30
N VAL A 346 -5.88 1.66 8.66
CA VAL A 346 -6.40 2.85 9.34
C VAL A 346 -7.69 2.57 10.11
N ILE A 347 -8.47 1.57 9.71
CA ILE A 347 -9.81 1.34 10.28
C ILE A 347 -9.77 1.02 11.79
N PRO A 348 -8.93 0.09 12.29
CA PRO A 348 -8.85 -0.15 13.73
C PRO A 348 -8.41 1.08 14.52
N LEU A 349 -7.46 1.86 13.99
CA LEU A 349 -7.00 3.09 14.64
C LEU A 349 -8.11 4.14 14.71
N LEU A 350 -8.86 4.34 13.63
CA LEU A 350 -9.99 5.27 13.63
C LEU A 350 -11.08 4.83 14.61
N ARG A 351 -11.30 3.52 14.77
CA ARG A 351 -12.21 3.00 15.80
C ARG A 351 -11.73 3.36 17.19
N GLU A 352 -10.45 3.12 17.47
CA GLU A 352 -9.83 3.48 18.75
C GLU A 352 -9.89 5.00 19.02
N TYR A 353 -9.84 5.83 17.98
CA TYR A 353 -9.83 7.29 18.14
C TYR A 353 -11.20 7.95 18.19
N THR A 354 -12.26 7.23 17.85
CA THR A 354 -13.61 7.80 17.72
C THR A 354 -14.68 7.02 18.47
N VAL A 355 -14.55 5.70 18.55
CA VAL A 355 -15.52 4.82 19.22
C VAL A 355 -15.14 4.58 20.69
N GLU A 356 -13.87 4.31 20.98
CA GLU A 356 -13.44 4.10 22.38
C GLU A 356 -13.62 5.34 23.27
N PRO A 357 -13.39 6.59 22.79
CA PRO A 357 -13.75 7.81 23.53
C PRO A 357 -15.27 8.05 23.65
N GLY A 358 -16.09 7.26 22.95
CA GLY A 358 -17.55 7.37 22.96
C GLY A 358 -18.13 8.45 22.03
N TRP A 359 -17.36 9.02 21.11
CA TRP A 359 -17.86 10.06 20.20
C TRP A 359 -18.73 9.50 19.08
N VAL A 360 -18.43 8.28 18.63
CA VAL A 360 -19.16 7.57 17.58
C VAL A 360 -19.57 6.21 18.11
N SER A 361 -20.82 5.81 17.91
CA SER A 361 -21.27 4.48 18.33
C SER A 361 -20.61 3.38 17.48
N SER A 362 -20.38 2.20 18.07
CA SER A 362 -19.88 1.03 17.34
C SER A 362 -20.77 0.68 16.14
N ARG A 363 -22.08 0.87 16.27
CA ARG A 363 -23.05 0.68 15.19
C ARG A 363 -22.79 1.63 14.04
N ASP A 364 -22.70 2.93 14.30
CA ASP A 364 -22.52 3.94 13.25
C ASP A 364 -21.15 3.81 12.59
N PHE A 365 -20.14 3.47 13.36
CA PHE A 365 -18.82 3.14 12.84
C PHE A 365 -18.89 1.99 11.82
N LEU A 366 -19.57 0.90 12.17
CA LEU A 366 -19.70 -0.28 11.32
C LEU A 366 -20.57 0.00 10.07
N ILE A 367 -21.62 0.83 10.17
CA ILE A 367 -22.40 1.28 9.01
C ILE A 367 -21.49 2.03 8.02
N GLY A 368 -20.74 3.02 8.50
CA GLY A 368 -19.86 3.80 7.64
C GLY A 368 -18.73 2.95 7.06
N LEU A 369 -18.20 1.98 7.83
CA LEU A 369 -17.18 1.03 7.37
C LEU A 369 -17.70 0.14 6.23
N ALA A 370 -18.92 -0.39 6.37
CA ALA A 370 -19.56 -1.20 5.35
C ALA A 370 -19.74 -0.41 4.04
N ILE A 371 -20.15 0.85 4.14
CA ILE A 371 -20.49 1.68 2.99
C ILE A 371 -19.23 2.24 2.30
N ILE A 372 -18.19 2.66 3.05
CA ILE A 372 -16.99 3.25 2.45
C ILE A 372 -16.26 2.29 1.49
N GLN A 373 -16.36 0.97 1.70
CA GLN A 373 -15.73 -0.01 0.79
C GLN A 373 -16.35 -0.05 -0.60
N ALA A 374 -17.59 0.44 -0.72
CA ALA A 374 -18.30 0.57 -1.99
C ALA A 374 -18.19 1.98 -2.59
N PHE A 375 -17.57 2.93 -1.88
CA PHE A 375 -17.41 4.30 -2.36
C PHE A 375 -16.21 4.44 -3.30
N PRO A 376 -16.29 5.31 -4.32
CA PRO A 376 -15.15 5.63 -5.16
C PRO A 376 -14.17 6.56 -4.45
N GLY A 377 -12.91 6.52 -4.89
CA GLY A 377 -11.85 7.38 -4.38
C GLY A 377 -11.26 6.85 -3.07
N PRO A 378 -10.66 7.72 -2.25
CA PRO A 378 -9.88 7.26 -1.11
C PRO A 378 -10.76 6.81 0.05
N ASN A 379 -10.61 5.56 0.49
CA ASN A 379 -11.33 5.03 1.67
C ASN A 379 -11.07 5.83 2.96
N PHE A 380 -10.02 6.66 3.00
CA PHE A 380 -9.72 7.56 4.11
C PHE A 380 -10.78 8.67 4.27
N ASN A 381 -11.64 8.89 3.27
CA ASN A 381 -12.83 9.73 3.40
C ASN A 381 -13.79 9.23 4.50
N PHE A 382 -13.62 8.00 5.00
CA PHE A 382 -14.27 7.54 6.21
C PHE A 382 -14.04 8.47 7.42
N ALA A 383 -12.89 9.11 7.52
CA ALA A 383 -12.62 10.09 8.58
C ALA A 383 -13.57 11.29 8.54
N VAL A 384 -14.03 11.70 7.35
CA VAL A 384 -15.01 12.79 7.18
C VAL A 384 -16.34 12.42 7.82
N TYR A 385 -16.79 11.19 7.58
CA TYR A 385 -17.99 10.64 8.19
C TYR A 385 -17.87 10.56 9.72
N LEU A 386 -16.76 10.01 10.22
CA LEU A 386 -16.52 9.88 11.65
C LEU A 386 -16.41 11.24 12.34
N GLY A 387 -15.74 12.20 11.72
CA GLY A 387 -15.62 13.56 12.25
C GLY A 387 -16.95 14.29 12.32
N ALA A 388 -17.79 14.14 11.30
CA ALA A 388 -19.12 14.72 11.31
C ALA A 388 -20.00 14.10 12.41
N LEU A 389 -19.96 12.78 12.59
CA LEU A 389 -20.70 12.10 13.65
C LEU A 389 -20.17 12.45 15.05
N ALA A 390 -18.86 12.45 15.25
CA ALA A 390 -18.24 12.75 16.54
C ALA A 390 -18.72 14.09 17.11
N VAL A 391 -18.86 15.09 16.23
CA VAL A 391 -19.27 16.44 16.61
C VAL A 391 -20.80 16.62 16.56
N SER A 392 -21.53 15.73 15.87
CA SER A 392 -23.00 15.84 15.73
C SER A 392 -23.75 15.79 17.06
N SER A 393 -23.19 15.11 18.07
CA SER A 393 -23.73 15.04 19.42
C SER A 393 -23.54 16.34 20.22
N SER A 394 -22.70 17.26 19.74
CA SER A 394 -22.41 18.55 20.38
C SER A 394 -23.28 19.67 19.79
N HIS A 395 -24.17 20.25 20.60
CA HIS A 395 -25.08 21.34 20.18
C HIS A 395 -24.38 22.60 19.64
N HIS A 396 -23.11 22.81 19.95
CA HIS A 396 -22.39 24.06 19.67
C HIS A 396 -21.63 24.07 18.34
N THR A 397 -21.45 22.91 17.70
CA THR A 397 -20.57 22.81 16.53
C THR A 397 -21.27 22.09 15.38
N PRO A 398 -21.32 22.68 14.18
CA PRO A 398 -21.94 22.00 13.03
C PRO A 398 -21.12 20.77 12.64
N GLY A 399 -21.78 19.65 12.33
CA GLY A 399 -21.12 18.42 11.88
C GLY A 399 -20.21 18.62 10.65
N PHE A 400 -20.51 19.62 9.81
CA PHE A 400 -19.63 20.01 8.70
C PHE A 400 -18.22 20.42 9.16
N ALA A 401 -18.10 21.12 10.30
CA ALA A 401 -16.80 21.49 10.85
C ALA A 401 -15.98 20.25 11.24
N GLY A 402 -16.63 19.26 11.89
CA GLY A 402 -16.00 17.98 12.21
C GLY A 402 -15.53 17.22 10.98
N ALA A 403 -16.34 17.22 9.91
CA ALA A 403 -15.98 16.66 8.60
C ALA A 403 -14.74 17.33 7.97
N VAL A 404 -14.72 18.67 7.90
CA VAL A 404 -13.58 19.42 7.31
C VAL A 404 -12.31 19.21 8.13
N LEU A 405 -12.39 19.29 9.45
CA LEU A 405 -11.24 19.08 10.33
C LEU A 405 -10.68 17.67 10.20
N SER A 406 -11.54 16.66 10.09
CA SER A 406 -11.08 15.28 9.94
C SER A 406 -10.51 15.01 8.55
N PHE A 407 -11.07 15.62 7.51
CA PHE A 407 -10.51 15.60 6.16
C PHE A 407 -9.10 16.21 6.14
N VAL A 408 -8.94 17.41 6.69
CA VAL A 408 -7.63 18.07 6.75
C VAL A 408 -6.68 17.27 7.62
N GLY A 409 -7.09 16.89 8.83
CA GLY A 409 -6.26 16.14 9.78
C GLY A 409 -5.72 14.85 9.19
N ILE A 410 -6.55 14.06 8.49
CA ILE A 410 -6.10 12.75 8.01
C ILE A 410 -5.24 12.80 6.74
N PHE A 411 -5.46 13.78 5.86
CA PHE A 411 -4.73 13.88 4.58
C PHE A 411 -3.50 14.79 4.64
N LEU A 412 -3.56 15.88 5.41
CA LEU A 412 -2.52 16.91 5.42
C LEU A 412 -1.12 16.39 5.79
N PRO A 413 -0.93 15.53 6.83
CA PRO A 413 0.38 14.99 7.19
C PRO A 413 1.08 14.28 6.02
N GLY A 414 0.36 13.35 5.38
CA GLY A 414 0.91 12.55 4.29
C GLY A 414 1.24 13.38 3.05
N LEU A 415 0.37 14.33 2.69
CA LEU A 415 0.61 15.23 1.55
C LEU A 415 1.78 16.20 1.82
N THR A 416 1.89 16.71 3.05
CA THR A 416 3.00 17.59 3.46
C THR A 416 4.34 16.85 3.38
N LEU A 417 4.41 15.64 3.93
CA LEU A 417 5.63 14.81 3.87
C LEU A 417 5.98 14.38 2.44
N THR A 418 4.98 14.09 1.61
CA THR A 418 5.18 13.78 0.18
C THR A 418 5.74 14.97 -0.58
N THR A 419 5.23 16.17 -0.29
CA THR A 419 5.78 17.41 -0.86
C THR A 419 7.21 17.63 -0.41
N ALA A 420 7.48 17.45 0.89
CA ALA A 420 8.80 17.65 1.46
C ALA A 420 9.84 16.70 0.86
N ILE A 421 9.53 15.41 0.72
CA ILE A 421 10.49 14.43 0.21
C ILE A 421 10.85 14.68 -1.25
N SER A 422 9.96 15.29 -2.05
CA SER A 422 10.17 15.46 -3.50
C SER A 422 11.49 16.18 -3.84
N GLY A 423 11.85 17.25 -3.12
CA GLY A 423 13.12 17.98 -3.32
C GLY A 423 14.38 17.28 -2.75
N ILE A 424 14.21 16.27 -1.91
CA ILE A 424 15.29 15.47 -1.30
C ILE A 424 15.51 14.16 -2.07
N TRP A 425 14.47 13.62 -2.70
CA TRP A 425 14.41 12.24 -3.19
C TRP A 425 15.57 11.87 -4.12
N GLN A 426 15.89 12.70 -5.12
CA GLN A 426 17.01 12.43 -6.04
C GLN A 426 18.36 12.22 -5.35
N ARG A 427 18.64 12.96 -4.27
CA ARG A 427 19.92 12.89 -3.54
C ARG A 427 20.01 11.70 -2.60
N VAL A 428 18.86 11.16 -2.20
CA VAL A 428 18.76 10.19 -1.12
C VAL A 428 18.39 8.80 -1.65
N ARG A 429 17.69 8.70 -2.79
CA ARG A 429 17.31 7.44 -3.45
C ARG A 429 18.51 6.56 -3.84
N THR A 430 19.66 7.16 -4.13
CA THR A 430 20.88 6.42 -4.50
C THR A 430 21.63 5.84 -3.29
N LYS A 431 21.28 6.27 -2.07
CA LYS A 431 21.96 5.80 -0.85
C LYS A 431 21.40 4.45 -0.42
N ALA A 432 22.28 3.43 -0.35
CA ALA A 432 21.91 2.08 0.10
C ALA A 432 21.21 2.05 1.46
N ILE A 433 21.57 2.97 2.37
CA ILE A 433 20.94 3.12 3.69
C ILE A 433 19.43 3.35 3.54
N VAL A 434 19.03 4.21 2.62
CA VAL A 434 17.62 4.61 2.46
C VAL A 434 16.83 3.49 1.82
N ALA A 435 17.36 2.88 0.75
CA ALA A 435 16.73 1.71 0.13
C ALA A 435 16.50 0.58 1.15
N SER A 436 17.49 0.32 2.01
CA SER A 436 17.40 -0.70 3.07
C SER A 436 16.36 -0.31 4.13
N ALA A 437 16.39 0.95 4.60
CA ALA A 437 15.44 1.44 5.61
C ALA A 437 13.99 1.36 5.11
N LEU A 438 13.73 1.82 3.88
CA LEU A 438 12.39 1.82 3.29
C LEU A 438 11.85 0.40 3.09
N ARG A 439 12.71 -0.53 2.68
CA ARG A 439 12.36 -1.96 2.59
C ARG A 439 11.92 -2.51 3.94
N GLY A 440 12.68 -2.23 5.00
CA GLY A 440 12.36 -2.65 6.37
C GLY A 440 11.08 -2.03 6.94
N ILE A 441 10.89 -0.72 6.73
CA ILE A 441 9.69 0.04 7.11
C ILE A 441 8.45 -0.56 6.44
N ASN A 442 8.51 -0.77 5.12
CA ASN A 442 7.39 -1.32 4.37
C ASN A 442 7.05 -2.75 4.82
N ALA A 443 8.05 -3.61 5.04
CA ALA A 443 7.84 -4.97 5.52
C ALA A 443 7.17 -4.99 6.92
N ALA A 444 7.64 -4.17 7.86
CA ALA A 444 7.04 -4.08 9.19
C ALA A 444 5.61 -3.53 9.14
N ALA A 445 5.37 -2.47 8.35
CA ALA A 445 4.03 -1.89 8.16
C ALA A 445 3.05 -2.91 7.56
N VAL A 446 3.48 -3.71 6.58
CA VAL A 446 2.64 -4.76 6.00
C VAL A 446 2.32 -5.87 7.01
N GLY A 447 3.24 -6.20 7.93
CA GLY A 447 2.95 -7.09 9.05
C GLY A 447 1.78 -6.60 9.91
N LEU A 448 1.72 -5.29 10.20
CA LEU A 448 0.64 -4.67 10.99
C LEU A 448 -0.73 -4.75 10.28
N VAL A 449 -0.77 -4.89 8.95
CA VAL A 449 -2.03 -5.11 8.21
C VAL A 449 -2.71 -6.41 8.68
N PHE A 450 -1.94 -7.47 8.98
CA PHE A 450 -2.52 -8.71 9.50
C PHE A 450 -3.10 -8.55 10.90
N ALA A 451 -2.48 -7.73 11.75
CA ALA A 451 -3.07 -7.36 13.03
C ALA A 451 -4.41 -6.62 12.83
N ALA A 452 -4.49 -5.72 11.85
CA ALA A 452 -5.75 -5.05 11.50
C ALA A 452 -6.83 -6.01 11.00
N VAL A 453 -6.47 -7.01 10.17
CA VAL A 453 -7.40 -8.07 9.73
C VAL A 453 -7.99 -8.79 10.94
N TYR A 454 -7.15 -9.19 11.90
CA TYR A 454 -7.62 -9.86 13.12
C TYR A 454 -8.53 -8.98 13.99
N ARG A 455 -8.14 -7.71 14.20
CA ARG A 455 -8.98 -6.76 14.96
C ARG A 455 -10.34 -6.57 14.32
N LEU A 456 -10.41 -6.55 12.98
CA LEU A 456 -11.67 -6.44 12.27
C LEU A 456 -12.48 -7.75 12.32
N TRP A 457 -11.80 -8.90 12.28
CA TRP A 457 -12.42 -10.21 12.46
C TRP A 457 -13.17 -10.32 13.78
N GLU A 458 -12.60 -9.79 14.86
CA GLU A 458 -13.19 -9.78 16.21
C GLU A 458 -14.48 -8.93 16.33
N ILE A 459 -14.75 -8.03 15.38
CA ILE A 459 -15.95 -7.17 15.37
C ILE A 459 -16.79 -7.32 14.09
N GLY A 460 -16.59 -8.41 13.34
CA GLY A 460 -17.02 -8.50 11.95
C GLY A 460 -18.52 -8.70 11.71
N TYR A 461 -19.37 -8.97 12.71
CA TYR A 461 -20.82 -8.99 12.50
C TYR A 461 -21.62 -8.37 13.66
N LEU A 462 -22.86 -7.95 13.38
CA LEU A 462 -23.74 -7.24 14.32
C LEU A 462 -24.86 -8.15 14.83
N THR A 463 -25.27 -7.96 16.08
CA THR A 463 -26.42 -8.67 16.70
C THR A 463 -27.36 -7.70 17.38
N LEU A 464 -28.66 -8.03 17.46
CA LEU A 464 -29.68 -7.17 18.11
C LEU A 464 -29.35 -6.83 19.57
N THR A 465 -28.74 -7.76 20.30
CA THR A 465 -28.45 -7.63 21.73
C THR A 465 -27.09 -7.00 22.05
N SER A 466 -26.23 -6.77 21.05
CA SER A 466 -24.90 -6.22 21.27
C SER A 466 -24.46 -5.36 20.09
N GLY A 467 -24.54 -4.04 20.25
CA GLY A 467 -24.07 -3.06 19.27
C GLY A 467 -22.54 -2.98 19.13
N ARG A 468 -21.77 -3.72 19.94
CA ARG A 468 -20.29 -3.70 19.93
C ARG A 468 -19.63 -4.47 18.79
N GLY A 469 -20.40 -5.22 18.01
CA GLY A 469 -19.86 -6.20 17.06
C GLY A 469 -19.42 -7.48 17.76
N LYS A 470 -19.52 -8.62 17.07
CA LYS A 470 -19.05 -9.93 17.52
C LYS A 470 -18.05 -10.51 16.54
N SER A 471 -17.19 -11.39 17.05
CA SER A 471 -16.17 -12.07 16.26
C SER A 471 -16.81 -12.95 15.19
N LEU A 472 -16.34 -12.87 13.94
CA LEU A 472 -16.84 -13.69 12.83
C LEU A 472 -16.84 -15.18 13.14
N ALA A 473 -15.93 -15.64 14.00
CA ALA A 473 -15.86 -17.03 14.44
C ALA A 473 -17.09 -17.48 15.25
N GLY A 474 -17.90 -16.55 15.75
CA GLY A 474 -19.09 -16.84 16.55
C GLY A 474 -20.26 -17.44 15.76
N ASP A 475 -20.32 -17.25 14.44
CA ASP A 475 -21.31 -17.90 13.57
C ASP A 475 -20.62 -18.27 12.24
N PRO A 476 -20.59 -19.57 11.86
CA PRO A 476 -19.94 -20.05 10.64
C PRO A 476 -20.40 -19.35 9.37
N TRP A 477 -21.63 -18.84 9.32
CA TRP A 477 -22.15 -18.17 8.12
C TRP A 477 -21.32 -16.94 7.74
N TRP A 478 -20.93 -16.11 8.71
CA TRP A 478 -20.15 -14.91 8.42
C TRP A 478 -18.73 -15.25 7.97
N VAL A 479 -18.17 -16.37 8.44
CA VAL A 479 -16.91 -16.92 7.93
C VAL A 479 -17.06 -17.34 6.47
N VAL A 480 -18.18 -17.96 6.08
CA VAL A 480 -18.48 -18.31 4.68
C VAL A 480 -18.55 -17.04 3.82
N VAL A 481 -19.25 -16.00 4.28
CA VAL A 481 -19.33 -14.71 3.55
C VAL A 481 -17.94 -14.10 3.34
N ALA A 482 -17.11 -14.05 4.39
CA ALA A 482 -15.75 -13.55 4.29
C ALA A 482 -14.88 -14.38 3.32
N ALA A 483 -14.96 -15.71 3.38
CA ALA A 483 -14.22 -16.63 2.52
C ALA A 483 -14.66 -16.54 1.05
N VAL A 484 -15.97 -16.50 0.77
CA VAL A 484 -16.51 -16.33 -0.59
C VAL A 484 -16.07 -15.00 -1.17
N THR A 485 -16.08 -13.93 -0.37
CA THR A 485 -15.63 -12.61 -0.81
C THR A 485 -14.14 -12.60 -1.13
N TYR A 486 -13.32 -13.18 -0.25
CA TYR A 486 -11.88 -13.35 -0.47
C TYR A 486 -11.60 -14.13 -1.76
N SER A 487 -12.18 -15.33 -1.91
CA SER A 487 -11.94 -16.19 -3.07
C SER A 487 -12.50 -15.60 -4.36
N GLY A 488 -13.68 -14.96 -4.29
CA GLY A 488 -14.29 -14.22 -5.40
C GLY A 488 -13.38 -13.13 -5.93
N ALA A 489 -12.85 -12.30 -5.04
CA ALA A 489 -11.93 -11.23 -5.43
C ALA A 489 -10.56 -11.77 -5.88
N ALA A 490 -10.02 -12.79 -5.20
CA ALA A 490 -8.68 -13.31 -5.46
C ALA A 490 -8.59 -14.12 -6.77
N TRP A 491 -9.53 -15.02 -7.01
CA TRP A 491 -9.45 -16.00 -8.10
C TRP A 491 -10.33 -15.63 -9.29
N PHE A 492 -11.51 -15.08 -9.03
CA PHE A 492 -12.46 -14.70 -10.08
C PHE A 492 -12.34 -13.23 -10.50
N LYS A 493 -11.40 -12.48 -9.89
CA LYS A 493 -11.14 -11.06 -10.16
C LYS A 493 -12.42 -10.21 -10.02
N VAL A 494 -13.32 -10.60 -9.13
CA VAL A 494 -14.54 -9.84 -8.85
C VAL A 494 -14.13 -8.47 -8.29
N PRO A 495 -14.61 -7.35 -8.86
CA PRO A 495 -14.34 -6.03 -8.32
C PRO A 495 -14.72 -5.94 -6.84
N PRO A 496 -13.89 -5.34 -5.96
CA PRO A 496 -14.15 -5.36 -4.51
C PRO A 496 -15.51 -4.77 -4.13
N ALA A 497 -15.97 -3.73 -4.83
CA ALA A 497 -17.29 -3.15 -4.60
C ALA A 497 -18.42 -4.19 -4.83
N LEU A 498 -18.34 -4.97 -5.91
CA LEU A 498 -19.32 -6.03 -6.19
C LEU A 498 -19.21 -7.18 -5.18
N ALA A 499 -17.99 -7.53 -4.76
CA ALA A 499 -17.77 -8.56 -3.75
C ALA A 499 -18.40 -8.16 -2.40
N VAL A 500 -18.26 -6.89 -2.01
CA VAL A 500 -18.89 -6.32 -0.80
C VAL A 500 -20.42 -6.30 -0.92
N VAL A 501 -20.97 -5.87 -2.06
CA VAL A 501 -22.42 -5.91 -2.32
C VAL A 501 -22.94 -7.36 -2.29
N GLY A 502 -22.19 -8.32 -2.83
CA GLY A 502 -22.49 -9.76 -2.75
C GLY A 502 -22.58 -10.23 -1.29
N GLY A 503 -21.69 -9.74 -0.42
CA GLY A 503 -21.78 -9.93 1.02
C GLY A 503 -23.08 -9.45 1.63
N ALA A 504 -23.49 -8.23 1.27
CA ALA A 504 -24.75 -7.64 1.72
C ALA A 504 -25.96 -8.52 1.35
N VAL A 505 -25.97 -9.03 0.12
CA VAL A 505 -27.01 -9.93 -0.38
C VAL A 505 -27.00 -11.25 0.39
N LEU A 506 -25.83 -11.86 0.61
CA LEU A 506 -25.71 -13.07 1.42
C LEU A 506 -26.18 -12.87 2.87
N GLY A 507 -25.93 -11.68 3.44
CA GLY A 507 -26.43 -11.28 4.74
C GLY A 507 -27.95 -11.14 4.80
N LEU A 508 -28.57 -10.59 3.74
CA LEU A 508 -30.04 -10.55 3.59
C LEU A 508 -30.64 -11.95 3.42
N CYS A 509 -29.98 -12.83 2.65
CA CYS A 509 -30.41 -14.22 2.51
C CYS A 509 -30.39 -14.96 3.86
N TRP A 510 -29.34 -14.76 4.66
CA TRP A 510 -29.28 -15.30 6.02
C TRP A 510 -30.41 -14.76 6.90
N TYR A 511 -30.72 -13.47 6.80
CA TYR A 511 -31.84 -12.89 7.53
C TYR A 511 -33.17 -13.54 7.15
N GLY A 512 -33.41 -13.75 5.85
CA GLY A 512 -34.64 -14.39 5.35
C GLY A 512 -34.79 -15.87 5.72
N VAL A 513 -33.69 -16.62 5.85
CA VAL A 513 -33.73 -18.06 6.12
C VAL A 513 -33.64 -18.39 7.61
N ALA A 514 -32.71 -17.76 8.33
CA ALA A 514 -32.37 -18.07 9.72
C ALA A 514 -32.68 -16.90 10.67
N GLY A 515 -32.50 -15.66 10.20
CA GLY A 515 -32.67 -14.46 11.02
C GLY A 515 -34.08 -14.27 11.56
N GLN A 516 -35.12 -14.54 10.76
CA GLN A 516 -36.53 -14.43 11.23
C GLN A 516 -36.79 -15.33 12.45
N ARG A 517 -36.35 -16.60 12.38
CA ARG A 517 -36.51 -17.58 13.46
C ARG A 517 -35.72 -17.25 14.72
N ILE A 518 -34.51 -16.72 14.59
CA ILE A 518 -33.62 -16.40 15.72
C ILE A 518 -34.03 -15.09 16.41
N LEU A 519 -34.65 -14.17 15.66
CA LEU A 519 -35.05 -12.85 16.15
C LEU A 519 -36.51 -12.80 16.62
N GLY A 520 -37.21 -13.94 16.63
CA GLY A 520 -38.57 -14.07 17.17
C GLY A 520 -39.66 -13.46 16.30
N LEU A 521 -39.48 -13.42 14.97
CA LEU A 521 -40.47 -12.99 13.99
C LEU A 521 -41.05 -14.17 13.20
#